data_AF-X1L0H3-F1
#
_entry.id   AF-X1L0H3-F1
#
_cell.length_a   1.000
_cell.length_b   1.000
_cell.length_c   1.000
_cell.angle_alpha   90.00
_cell.angle_beta   90.00
_cell.angle_gamma   90.00
#
_symmetry.space_group_name_H-M   'P 1'
#
loop_
_entity.id
_entity.type
_entity.pdbx_description
1 polymer ?
#
loop_
_entity_poly.entity_id
_entity_poly.type
_entity_poly.pdbx_seq_one_letter_code
_entity_poly.pdbx_strand_id
1 'polypeptide(L)' 'ASVAADEAILALGTDTGGSIRQPASLCGVVGLKPTYGRVSRYGLIGLASSLDQIGPLTKDVSDAALLMNVISGHDP' A
#
# COMPACT_ATOMS: atom_id res chain seq x y z
N ALA A 1 -2.78 9.94 6.60
CA ALA A 1 -3.73 10.90 7.19
C ALA A 1 -5.12 10.30 7.34
N SER A 2 -5.86 10.05 6.25
CA SER A 2 -7.25 9.54 6.30
C SER A 2 -7.47 8.34 7.21
N VAL A 3 -6.61 7.32 7.12
CA VAL A 3 -6.65 6.14 8.00
C VAL A 3 -6.38 6.49 9.46
N ALA A 4 -5.41 7.37 9.72
CA ALA A 4 -5.08 7.79 11.09
C ALA A 4 -6.23 8.58 11.72
N ALA A 5 -6.88 9.43 10.92
CA ALA A 5 -7.96 10.34 11.32
C ALA A 5 -9.37 9.70 11.30
N ASP A 6 -9.48 8.39 11.10
CA ASP A 6 -10.77 7.67 11.04
C ASP A 6 -11.72 8.13 9.91
N GLU A 7 -11.18 8.74 8.86
CA GLU A 7 -11.94 9.12 7.66
C GLU A 7 -12.08 7.97 6.66
N ALA A 8 -11.18 6.99 6.73
CA ALA A 8 -11.20 5.78 5.93
C ALA A 8 -10.75 4.58 6.76
N ILE A 9 -11.44 3.44 6.60
CA ILE A 9 -11.10 2.19 7.31
C ILE A 9 -9.76 1.64 6.80
N LEU A 10 -9.58 1.64 5.48
CA LEU A 10 -8.40 1.16 4.77
C LEU A 10 -8.03 2.14 3.66
N ALA A 11 -6.76 2.19 3.30
CA ALA A 11 -6.31 2.93 2.12
C ALA A 11 -5.28 2.14 1.31
N LEU A 12 -5.20 2.45 0.01
CA LEU A 12 -4.11 2.02 -0.86
C LEU A 12 -3.13 3.17 -1.05
N GLY A 13 -1.85 2.84 -1.13
CA GLY A 13 -0.78 3.76 -1.49
C GLY A 13 0.15 3.14 -2.52
N THR A 14 1.04 3.97 -3.06
CA THR A 14 2.11 3.56 -3.97
C THR A 14 3.45 3.83 -3.29
N ASP A 15 4.43 2.94 -3.44
CA ASP A 15 5.76 3.09 -2.84
C ASP A 15 6.82 2.90 -3.91
N THR A 16 7.35 4.00 -4.44
CA THR A 16 8.54 4.00 -5.31
C THR A 16 9.81 4.02 -4.45
N GLY A 17 9.90 5.00 -3.55
CA GLY A 17 11.08 5.27 -2.71
C GLY A 17 10.79 5.31 -1.20
N GLY A 18 9.65 4.77 -0.76
CA GLY A 18 9.19 4.89 0.63
C GLY A 18 7.83 5.52 0.80
N SER A 19 7.12 5.84 -0.30
CA SER A 19 5.88 6.63 -0.26
C SER A 19 4.68 5.95 0.41
N ILE A 20 4.77 4.67 0.80
CA ILE A 20 3.85 4.04 1.77
C ILE A 20 4.44 4.10 3.18
N ARG A 21 5.69 3.64 3.33
CA ARG A 21 6.32 3.42 4.64
C ARG A 21 6.63 4.72 5.41
N GLN A 22 7.06 5.75 4.70
CA GLN A 22 7.37 7.07 5.26
C GLN A 22 6.11 7.72 5.88
N PRO A 23 5.00 7.93 5.13
CA PRO A 23 3.81 8.52 5.74
C PRO A 23 3.16 7.60 6.77
N ALA A 24 3.27 6.28 6.66
CA ALA A 24 2.81 5.36 7.69
C ALA A 24 3.50 5.61 9.03
N SER A 25 4.83 5.72 9.02
CA SER A 25 5.65 6.06 10.20
C SER A 25 5.27 7.43 10.78
N LEU A 26 5.10 8.44 9.93
CA LEU A 26 4.79 9.81 10.36
C LEU A 26 3.34 9.98 10.87
N CYS A 27 2.40 9.16 10.41
CA CYS A 27 1.00 9.18 10.83
C CYS A 27 0.66 8.16 11.91
N GLY A 28 1.62 7.33 12.36
CA GLY A 28 1.38 6.31 13.38
C GLY A 28 0.43 5.19 12.92
N VAL A 29 0.52 4.79 11.65
CA VAL A 29 -0.30 3.71 11.07
C VAL A 29 0.60 2.63 10.45
N VAL A 30 0.01 1.48 10.12
CA VAL A 30 0.72 0.40 9.41
C VAL A 30 0.77 0.71 7.93
N GLY A 31 1.94 0.53 7.32
CA GLY A 31 2.14 0.67 5.87
C GLY A 31 3.09 -0.41 5.36
N LEU A 32 2.65 -1.15 4.33
CA LEU A 32 3.42 -2.25 3.76
C LEU A 32 3.75 -1.99 2.29
N LYS A 33 5.04 -2.03 1.96
CA LYS A 33 5.51 -2.17 0.56
C LYS A 33 5.64 -3.67 0.26
N PRO A 34 4.83 -4.25 -0.63
CA PRO A 34 4.94 -5.66 -0.93
C PRO A 34 6.11 -5.96 -1.87
N THR A 35 6.41 -7.24 -2.06
CA THR A 35 7.36 -7.70 -3.08
C THR A 35 6.97 -7.17 -4.46
N TYR A 36 7.96 -6.77 -5.26
CA TYR A 36 7.72 -6.32 -6.63
C TYR A 36 6.96 -7.38 -7.44
N GLY A 37 5.87 -6.96 -8.10
CA GLY A 37 4.98 -7.84 -8.86
C GLY A 37 3.94 -8.61 -8.03
N ARG A 38 3.89 -8.44 -6.70
CA ARG A 38 2.88 -9.12 -5.85
C ARG A 38 1.45 -8.61 -6.08
N VAL A 39 1.32 -7.33 -6.40
CA VAL A 39 0.07 -6.64 -6.70
C VAL A 39 0.18 -6.09 -8.12
N SER A 40 -0.86 -6.27 -8.93
CA SER A 40 -0.92 -5.70 -10.28
C SER A 40 -0.67 -4.19 -10.24
N ARG A 41 -0.02 -3.67 -11.27
CA ARG A 41 0.16 -2.22 -11.49
C ARG A 41 -0.63 -1.72 -12.70
N TYR A 42 -1.54 -2.53 -13.23
CA TYR A 42 -2.42 -2.09 -14.31
C TYR A 42 -3.28 -0.90 -13.84
N GLY A 43 -3.30 0.17 -14.63
CA GLY A 43 -3.97 1.42 -14.28
C GLY A 43 -3.21 2.34 -13.31
N LEU A 44 -2.03 1.93 -12.81
CA LEU A 44 -1.15 2.81 -12.03
C LEU A 44 -0.50 3.86 -12.93
N ILE A 45 -0.50 5.13 -12.49
CA ILE A 45 0.38 6.14 -13.07
C ILE A 45 1.79 5.92 -12.50
N GLY A 46 2.70 5.42 -13.33
CA GLY A 46 4.06 5.06 -12.91
C GLY A 46 4.97 6.27 -12.75
N LEU A 47 5.88 6.20 -11.76
CA LEU A 47 6.98 7.15 -11.58
C LEU A 47 8.31 6.54 -11.99
N ALA A 48 8.59 5.32 -11.51
CA ALA A 48 9.74 4.54 -11.89
C ALA A 48 9.33 3.05 -11.90
N SER A 49 8.99 2.55 -13.08
CA SER A 49 8.29 1.27 -13.24
C SER A 49 8.98 0.07 -12.60
N SER A 50 10.29 0.07 -12.42
CA SER A 50 11.01 -1.02 -11.73
C SER A 50 10.92 -0.95 -10.20
N LEU A 51 10.47 0.18 -9.65
CA LEU A 51 10.46 0.48 -8.22
C LEU A 51 9.06 0.68 -7.65
N ASP A 52 8.03 0.82 -8.48
CA ASP A 52 6.65 1.08 -8.06
C ASP A 52 5.98 -0.20 -7.54
N GLN A 53 5.37 -0.15 -6.35
CA GLN A 53 4.44 -1.17 -5.85
C GLN A 53 3.23 -0.50 -5.20
N ILE A 54 2.07 -1.13 -5.32
CA ILE A 54 0.86 -0.76 -4.58
C ILE A 54 0.79 -1.59 -3.31
N GLY A 55 0.44 -0.96 -2.20
CA GLY A 55 0.32 -1.64 -0.91
C GLY A 55 -0.63 -0.93 0.06
N PRO A 56 -0.93 -1.57 1.19
CA PRO A 56 -1.92 -1.09 2.16
C PRO A 56 -1.36 -0.02 3.10
N LEU A 57 -2.26 0.85 3.55
CA LEU A 57 -2.14 1.74 4.71
C LEU A 57 -3.34 1.45 5.63
N THR A 58 -3.10 1.01 6.86
CA THR A 58 -4.13 0.48 7.78
C THR A 58 -3.86 0.83 9.25
N LYS A 59 -4.87 0.73 10.11
CA LYS A 59 -4.71 0.96 11.57
C LYS A 59 -3.80 -0.10 12.22
N ASP A 60 -3.92 -1.34 11.77
CA ASP A 60 -3.15 -2.47 12.30
C ASP A 60 -2.68 -3.46 11.23
N VAL A 61 -1.90 -4.45 11.67
CA VAL A 61 -1.26 -5.46 10.81
C VAL A 61 -2.28 -6.49 10.29
N SER A 62 -3.33 -6.76 11.05
CA SER A 62 -4.38 -7.73 10.67
C SER A 62 -5.13 -7.20 9.46
N ASP A 63 -5.51 -5.93 9.49
CA ASP A 63 -6.14 -5.23 8.37
C ASP A 63 -5.23 -5.14 7.15
N ALA A 64 -3.92 -4.91 7.36
CA ALA A 64 -2.95 -4.93 6.26
C ALA A 64 -2.91 -6.31 5.57
N ALA A 65 -2.93 -7.39 6.37
CA ALA A 65 -2.93 -8.75 5.85
C ALA A 65 -4.24 -9.08 5.12
N LEU A 66 -5.39 -8.66 5.65
CA LEU A 66 -6.69 -8.82 5.00
C LEU A 66 -6.72 -8.12 3.64
N LEU A 67 -6.30 -6.86 3.58
CA LEU A 67 -6.28 -6.11 2.33
C LEU A 67 -5.31 -6.74 1.32
N MET A 68 -4.13 -7.20 1.78
CA MET A 68 -3.17 -7.90 0.92
C MET A 68 -3.72 -9.20 0.32
N ASN A 69 -4.57 -9.94 1.05
CA ASN A 69 -5.22 -11.13 0.52
C ASN A 69 -6.21 -10.81 -0.61
N VAL A 70 -6.79 -9.61 -0.61
CA VAL A 70 -7.73 -9.16 -1.65
C VAL A 70 -7.00 -8.63 -2.88
N ILE A 71 -5.94 -7.84 -2.70
CA ILE A 71 -5.28 -7.13 -3.82
C ILE A 71 -4.12 -7.89 -4.44
N SER A 72 -3.58 -8.91 -3.77
CA SER A 72 -2.51 -9.74 -4.35
C SER A 72 -3.07 -10.65 -5.43
N GLY A 73 -2.34 -10.80 -6.53
CA GLY A 73 -2.74 -11.71 -7.60
C GLY A 73 -1.82 -11.63 -8.80
N HIS A 74 -1.84 -12.68 -9.62
CA HIS A 74 -1.24 -12.64 -10.93
C HIS A 74 -2.13 -11.85 -11.88
N ASP A 75 -1.52 -10.95 -12.63
CA ASP A 75 -2.16 -10.21 -13.72
C ASP A 75 -1.55 -10.72 -15.04
N PRO A 76 -2.34 -11.36 -15.93
CA PRO A 76 -1.86 -11.96 -17.19
C PRO A 76 -1.33 -10.99 -18.24
#